data_AF-A0A969C3U1-F1
#
_entry.id   AF-A0A969C3U1-F1
#
_cell.length_a   1.000
_cell.length_b   1.000
_cell.length_c   1.000
_cell.angle_alpha   90.00
_cell.angle_beta   90.00
_cell.angle_gamma   90.00
#
_symmetry.space_group_name_H-M   'P 1'
#
loop_
_entity.id
_entity.type
_entity.pdbx_description
1 polymer ?
#
loop_
_entity_poly.entity_id
_entity_poly.type
_entity_poly.pdbx_seq_one_letter_code
_entity_poly.pdbx_strand_id
1 'polypeptide(L)'
;MIPIFVSRVFVPGSGVDEDPVTGSAHCVLTSYWAKELGRDSFTAYQASARGGYLSCRLVGDKAVLSGQCVTVVEGVFHLGR
;
A
#
# COMPACT_ATOMS: atom_id res chain seq x y z
N MET A 1 10.98 4.17 10.20
CA MET A 1 11.10 2.94 9.41
C MET A 1 11.73 3.32 8.07
N ILE A 2 12.89 2.77 7.69
CA ILE A 2 13.55 3.10 6.42
C ILE A 2 12.92 2.22 5.33
N PRO A 3 12.37 2.76 4.23
CA PRO A 3 11.78 1.95 3.17
C PRO A 3 12.88 1.32 2.29
N ILE A 4 12.69 0.06 1.91
CA ILE A 4 13.59 -0.66 1.01
C ILE A 4 13.29 -0.33 -0.46
N PHE A 5 12.03 -0.02 -0.77
CA PHE A 5 11.63 0.51 -2.08
C PHE A 5 10.59 1.62 -1.94
N VAL A 6 10.51 2.44 -3.00
CA VAL A 6 9.57 3.54 -3.11
C VAL A 6 8.71 3.35 -4.36
N SER A 7 7.43 3.68 -4.29
CA SER A 7 6.48 3.58 -5.41
C SER A 7 5.63 4.85 -5.56
N ARG A 8 5.05 5.02 -6.75
CA ARG A 8 3.93 5.93 -7.04
C ARG A 8 2.98 5.21 -7.98
N VAL A 9 1.67 5.38 -7.79
CA VAL A 9 0.65 4.65 -8.56
C VAL A 9 -0.35 5.63 -9.17
N PHE A 10 -0.37 5.67 -10.50
CA PHE A 10 -1.26 6.53 -11.29
C PHE A 10 -2.31 5.68 -11.98
N VAL A 11 -3.59 5.98 -11.74
CA VAL A 11 -4.72 5.19 -12.26
C VAL A 11 -5.82 6.09 -12.84
N PRO A 12 -5.49 7.01 -13.78
CA PRO A 12 -6.46 7.98 -14.29
C PRO A 12 -7.66 7.32 -14.98
N GLY A 13 -7.47 6.14 -15.59
CA GLY A 13 -8.57 5.35 -16.17
C GLY A 13 -9.60 4.84 -15.15
N SER A 14 -9.29 4.88 -13.85
CA SER A 14 -10.22 4.57 -12.75
C SER A 14 -10.76 5.82 -12.06
N GLY A 15 -10.55 7.02 -12.64
CA GLY A 15 -11.02 8.29 -12.09
C GLY A 15 -10.18 8.85 -10.93
N VAL A 16 -8.98 8.32 -10.70
CA VAL A 16 -8.05 8.77 -9.66
C VAL A 16 -6.70 9.08 -10.32
N ASP A 17 -6.28 10.34 -10.33
CA ASP A 17 -5.02 10.74 -10.96
C ASP A 17 -3.80 10.03 -10.34
N GLU A 18 -3.74 10.02 -9.01
CA GLU A 18 -2.74 9.30 -8.22
C GLU A 18 -3.39 8.74 -6.95
N ASP A 19 -3.28 7.44 -6.74
CA ASP A 19 -3.81 6.77 -5.55
C ASP A 19 -2.84 6.97 -4.37
N PRO A 20 -3.29 7.40 -3.18
CA PRO A 20 -2.41 7.67 -2.04
C PRO A 20 -1.56 6.48 -1.59
N VAL A 21 -2.17 5.30 -1.46
CA VAL A 21 -1.51 4.04 -1.06
C VAL A 21 -2.24 2.85 -1.67
N THR A 22 -1.57 2.12 -2.56
CA THR A 22 -2.22 1.10 -3.39
C THR A 22 -1.80 -0.31 -2.97
N GLY A 23 -2.63 -0.96 -2.15
CA GLY A 23 -2.36 -2.32 -1.65
C GLY A 23 -2.21 -3.36 -2.77
N SER A 24 -3.06 -3.32 -3.80
CA SER A 24 -3.01 -4.28 -4.91
C SER A 24 -1.70 -4.22 -5.70
N ALA A 25 -1.18 -3.02 -5.96
CA ALA A 25 0.15 -2.84 -6.56
C ALA A 25 1.24 -3.44 -5.65
N HIS A 26 1.13 -3.25 -4.34
CA HIS A 26 2.06 -3.80 -3.37
C HIS A 26 2.00 -5.34 -3.26
N CYS A 27 0.89 -5.99 -3.61
CA CYS A 27 0.85 -7.45 -3.73
C CYS A 27 1.84 -7.95 -4.81
N VAL A 28 1.87 -7.29 -5.97
CA VAL A 28 2.79 -7.62 -7.06
C VAL A 28 4.23 -7.23 -6.71
N LEU A 29 4.42 -6.01 -6.19
CA LEU A 29 5.74 -5.48 -5.84
C LEU A 29 6.39 -6.27 -4.69
N THR A 30 5.61 -6.82 -3.76
CA THR A 30 6.15 -7.69 -2.69
C THR A 30 6.78 -8.94 -3.29
N SER A 31 6.12 -9.61 -4.23
CA SER A 31 6.71 -10.78 -4.89
C SER A 31 7.97 -10.44 -5.68
N TYR A 32 7.96 -9.30 -6.39
CA TYR A 32 9.12 -8.83 -7.16
C TYR A 32 10.32 -8.55 -6.24
N TRP A 33 10.15 -7.67 -5.25
CA TRP A 33 11.26 -7.26 -4.39
C TRP A 33 11.74 -8.37 -3.46
N ALA A 34 10.88 -9.30 -3.05
CA ALA A 34 11.34 -10.46 -2.28
C ALA A 34 12.37 -11.29 -3.04
N LYS A 35 12.14 -11.46 -4.35
CA LYS A 35 13.07 -12.14 -5.26
C LYS A 35 14.37 -11.35 -5.44
N GLU A 36 14.27 -10.05 -5.73
CA GLU A 36 15.44 -9.19 -5.97
C GLU A 36 16.33 -9.05 -4.72
N LEU A 37 15.72 -8.99 -3.53
CA LEU A 37 16.42 -8.76 -2.27
C LEU A 37 16.87 -10.05 -1.57
N GLY A 38 16.39 -11.22 -1.99
CA GLY A 38 16.65 -12.50 -1.33
C GLY A 38 16.12 -12.57 0.12
N ARG A 39 15.07 -11.80 0.45
CA ARG A 39 14.43 -11.75 1.78
C ARG A 39 12.93 -11.62 1.64
N ASP A 40 12.20 -12.22 2.57
CA ASP A 40 10.74 -12.32 2.51
C ASP A 40 10.01 -11.15 3.16
N SER A 41 10.66 -10.39 4.05
CA SER A 41 10.05 -9.30 4.82
C SER A 41 10.83 -8.01 4.68
N PHE A 42 10.17 -6.91 4.31
CA PHE A 42 10.76 -5.60 4.09
C PHE A 42 9.70 -4.49 4.16
N THR A 43 10.16 -3.25 4.04
CA THR A 43 9.36 -2.05 4.21
C THR A 43 9.29 -1.29 2.89
N ALA A 44 8.18 -0.60 2.65
CA ALA A 44 7.93 0.17 1.45
C ALA A 44 7.40 1.57 1.82
N TYR A 45 7.57 2.51 0.90
CA TYR A 45 6.93 3.81 0.98
C TYR A 45 6.27 4.18 -0.36
N GLN A 46 4.96 4.42 -0.36
CA GLN A 46 4.30 5.00 -1.52
C GLN A 46 4.40 6.52 -1.42
N ALA A 47 5.23 7.12 -2.27
CA ALA A 47 5.56 8.54 -2.29
C ALA A 47 4.53 9.37 -3.07
N SER A 48 3.25 9.12 -2.81
CA SER A 48 2.18 10.03 -3.22
C SER A 48 2.26 11.34 -2.42
N ALA A 49 1.48 12.36 -2.81
CA ALA A 49 1.40 13.60 -2.05
C ALA A 49 0.98 13.39 -0.58
N ARG A 50 0.18 12.36 -0.29
CA ARG A 50 -0.22 11.99 1.09
C ARG A 50 0.78 11.08 1.79
N GLY A 51 1.55 10.29 1.03
CA GLY A 51 2.51 9.34 1.55
C GLY A 51 1.87 8.12 2.25
N GLY A 52 2.61 7.02 2.30
CA GLY A 52 2.22 5.88 3.12
C GLY A 52 3.32 4.84 3.28
N TYR A 53 3.57 4.44 4.53
CA TYR A 53 4.47 3.34 4.85
C TYR A 53 3.73 2.01 4.89
N LEU A 54 4.36 0.99 4.33
CA LEU A 54 3.87 -0.39 4.37
C LEU A 54 4.98 -1.30 4.88
N SER A 55 4.60 -2.31 5.67
CA SER A 55 5.39 -3.52 5.83
C SER A 55 4.85 -4.58 4.88
N CYS A 56 5.75 -5.22 4.16
CA CYS A 56 5.49 -6.21 3.14
C CYS A 56 6.14 -7.52 3.55
N ARG A 57 5.39 -8.61 3.46
CA ARG A 57 5.93 -9.96 3.67
C ARG A 57 5.41 -10.91 2.61
N LEU A 58 6.30 -11.68 1.98
CA LEU A 58 5.93 -12.78 1.10
C LEU A 58 5.86 -14.09 1.92
N VAL A 59 4.72 -14.78 1.88
CA VAL A 59 4.50 -16.07 2.54
C VAL A 59 4.01 -17.07 1.49
N GLY A 60 4.92 -17.88 0.96
CA GLY A 60 4.64 -18.74 -0.18
C GLY A 60 4.25 -17.89 -1.39
N ASP A 61 3.02 -18.05 -1.86
CA ASP A 61 2.42 -17.30 -2.98
C ASP A 61 1.62 -16.06 -2.54
N LYS A 62 1.59 -15.75 -1.23
CA LYS A 62 0.78 -14.65 -0.68
C LYS A 62 1.63 -13.46 -0.26
N ALA A 63 1.23 -12.27 -0.70
CA ALA A 63 1.72 -11.01 -0.14
C ALA A 63 0.86 -10.61 1.08
N VAL A 64 1.49 -10.44 2.22
CA VAL A 64 0.90 -9.89 3.44
C VAL A 64 1.36 -8.45 3.59
N LEU A 65 0.41 -7.54 3.64
CA LEU A 65 0.64 -6.10 3.75
C LEU A 65 0.08 -5.60 5.08
N SER A 66 0.84 -4.77 5.79
CA SER A 66 0.36 -4.10 7.00
C SER A 66 0.83 -2.65 7.05
N GLY A 67 0.01 -1.80 7.65
CA GLY A 67 0.31 -0.39 7.85
C GLY A 67 -0.38 0.13 9.11
N GLN A 68 0.06 1.29 9.59
CA GLN A 68 -0.64 2.00 10.66
C GLN A 68 -1.92 2.62 10.08
N CYS A 69 -2.98 2.66 10.88
CA CYS A 69 -4.23 3.32 10.51
C CYS A 69 -4.61 4.35 11.58
N VAL A 70 -5.35 5.37 11.16
CA VAL A 70 -5.93 6.38 12.04
C VAL A 70 -7.37 6.62 11.63
N THR A 71 -8.28 6.58 12.61
CA THR A 71 -9.67 6.98 12.38
C THR A 71 -9.73 8.49 12.19
N VAL A 72 -10.19 8.93 11.02
CA VAL A 72 -10.28 10.37 10.68
C VAL A 72 -11.65 10.94 11.08
N VAL A 73 -12.72 10.18 10.85
CA VAL A 73 -14.10 10.56 11.18
C VAL A 73 -14.83 9.31 11.66
N GLU A 74 -15.67 9.50 12.68
CA GLU A 74 -16.64 8.51 13.16
C GLU A 74 -18.00 9.20 13.26
N GLY A 75 -19.08 8.52 12.86
CA GLY A 75 -20.43 9.09 12.90
C GLY A 75 -21.51 8.16 12.38
N VAL A 76 -22.76 8.64 12.38
CA VAL A 76 -23.94 7.91 11.91
C VAL A 76 -24.50 8.60 10.67
N PHE A 77 -24.69 7.85 9.59
CA PHE A 77 -25.30 8.36 8.35
C PHE A 77 -26.79 7.98 8.31
N HIS A 78 -27.67 8.98 8.36
CA HIS A 78 -29.12 8.80 8.25
C HIS A 78 -29.55 9.07 6.81
N LEU A 79 -30.06 8.05 6.13
CA LEU A 79 -30.78 8.23 4.86
C LEU A 79 -32.21 8.66 5.20
N GLY A 80 -32.56 9.89 4.84
CA GLY A 80 -33.94 10.36 4.90
C GLY A 80 -34.86 9.54 3.99
N ARG A 81 -36.15 9.52 4.31
CA ARG A 81 -37.20 9.09 3.39
C ARG A 81 -37.45 10.14 2.33
#